data_AF-A0A450ZVG4-F1
#
_entry.id   AF-A0A450ZVG4-F1
#
_cell.length_a   1.000
_cell.length_b   1.000
_cell.length_c   1.000
_cell.angle_alpha   90.00
_cell.angle_beta   90.00
_cell.angle_gamma   90.00
#
_symmetry.space_group_name_H-M   'P 1'
#
loop_
_entity.id
_entity.type
_entity.pdbx_description
1 polymer ?
#
loop_
_entity_poly.entity_id
_entity_poly.type
_entity_poly.pdbx_seq_one_letter_code
_entity_poly.pdbx_strand_id
1 'polypeptide(L)'
;MNPFVERRQDEISGALSCFDRVVITGTSLDIRHPEAMASLLRYRNIRLFDYAKWAEPSRDKLHRNAEQVAADSESEIELIQRSNSFRKEESIKAMAVSSPREMKKR
;
A
#
# COMPACT_ATOMS: atom_id res chain seq x y z
N MET A 1 31.19 -1.15 -12.98
CA MET A 1 30.69 -2.13 -11.98
C MET A 1 31.39 -1.83 -10.66
N ASN A 2 30.72 -1.92 -9.50
CA ASN A 2 31.31 -1.51 -8.21
C ASN A 2 32.25 -2.61 -7.69
N PRO A 3 33.57 -2.37 -7.55
CA PRO A 3 34.55 -3.40 -7.14
C PRO A 3 34.25 -4.04 -5.78
N PHE A 4 33.54 -3.32 -4.90
CA PHE A 4 33.11 -3.83 -3.60
C PHE A 4 32.05 -4.92 -3.74
N VAL A 5 31.12 -4.76 -4.69
CA VAL A 5 30.02 -5.70 -4.94
C VAL A 5 30.56 -7.02 -5.51
N GLU A 6 31.53 -6.95 -6.43
CA GLU A 6 32.18 -8.14 -6.98
C GLU A 6 32.97 -8.92 -5.92
N ARG A 7 33.71 -8.21 -5.04
CA ARG A 7 34.53 -8.84 -4.01
C ARG A 7 33.73 -9.56 -2.91
N ARG A 8 32.47 -9.17 -2.71
CA ARG A 8 31.58 -9.68 -1.66
C ARG A 8 30.36 -10.40 -2.21
N GLN A 9 30.40 -10.79 -3.48
CA GLN A 9 29.25 -11.35 -4.18
C GLN A 9 28.76 -12.66 -3.54
N ASP A 10 29.66 -13.39 -2.90
CA ASP A 10 29.43 -14.59 -2.11
C ASP A 10 28.80 -14.31 -0.72
N GLU A 11 28.94 -13.11 -0.19
CA GLU A 11 28.31 -12.66 1.07
C GLU A 11 26.97 -11.94 0.83
N ILE A 12 26.69 -11.47 -0.40
CA ILE A 12 25.47 -10.73 -0.73
C ILE A 12 24.33 -11.71 -0.96
N SER A 13 23.37 -11.73 -0.03
CA SER A 13 22.15 -12.56 -0.14
C SER A 13 21.13 -12.03 -1.17
N GLY A 14 21.28 -10.78 -1.63
CA GLY A 14 20.38 -10.16 -2.61
C GLY A 14 20.46 -8.63 -2.59
N ALA A 15 19.70 -7.99 -3.48
CA ALA A 15 19.55 -6.54 -3.54
C ALA A 15 18.09 -6.15 -3.27
N LEU A 16 17.87 -5.14 -2.42
CA LEU A 16 16.54 -4.57 -2.18
C LEU A 16 16.25 -3.53 -3.26
N SER A 17 15.28 -3.81 -4.13
CA SER A 17 14.95 -2.95 -5.29
C SER A 17 13.68 -2.11 -5.11
N CYS A 18 12.92 -2.29 -4.03
CA CYS A 18 11.63 -1.61 -3.81
C CYS A 18 11.60 -0.77 -2.53
N PHE A 19 10.73 0.25 -2.53
CA PHE A 19 10.44 1.02 -1.32
C PHE A 19 9.76 0.14 -0.28
N ASP A 20 10.32 0.09 0.92
CA ASP A 20 9.74 -0.68 2.02
C ASP A 20 8.32 -0.15 2.35
N ARG A 21 8.12 1.16 2.45
CA ARG A 21 6.80 1.76 2.67
C ARG A 21 6.68 3.11 1.98
N VAL A 22 5.60 3.32 1.24
CA VAL A 22 5.21 4.64 0.72
C VAL A 22 4.03 5.15 1.56
N VAL A 23 4.24 6.27 2.26
CA VAL A 23 3.17 6.96 3.02
C VAL A 23 2.83 8.24 2.29
N ILE A 24 1.61 8.34 1.78
CA ILE A 24 1.12 9.56 1.12
C ILE A 24 0.39 10.39 2.17
N THR A 25 0.97 11.54 2.53
CA THR A 25 0.36 12.50 3.45
C THR A 25 -0.12 13.73 2.68
N GLY A 26 -1.32 14.19 2.98
CA GLY A 26 -1.91 15.38 2.39
C GLY A 26 -2.97 15.95 3.31
N THR A 27 -3.18 17.26 3.26
CA THR A 27 -4.24 17.93 4.03
C THR A 27 -5.33 18.39 3.09
N SER A 28 -6.53 17.82 3.22
CA SER A 28 -7.71 18.34 2.55
C SER A 28 -8.50 19.21 3.53
N LEU A 29 -8.61 20.51 3.24
CA LEU A 29 -9.30 21.49 4.10
C LEU A 29 -10.79 21.18 4.23
N ASP A 30 -11.40 20.74 3.14
CA ASP A 30 -12.85 20.55 3.05
C ASP A 30 -13.36 19.34 3.85
N ILE A 31 -12.48 18.37 4.16
CA ILE A 31 -12.83 17.12 4.86
C ILE A 31 -11.95 16.88 6.09
N ARG A 32 -11.20 17.89 6.55
CA ARG A 32 -10.22 17.75 7.63
C ARG A 32 -10.83 17.34 8.97
N HIS A 33 -12.04 17.82 9.25
CA HIS A 33 -12.76 17.56 10.50
C HIS A 33 -14.25 17.33 10.23
N PRO A 34 -15.00 16.70 11.15
CA PRO A 34 -16.39 16.33 10.92
C PRO A 34 -17.30 17.50 10.52
N GLU A 35 -17.09 18.67 11.11
CA GLU A 35 -17.87 19.88 10.82
C GLU A 35 -17.57 20.46 9.42
N ALA A 36 -16.31 20.43 8.95
CA ALA A 36 -15.97 20.81 7.58
C ALA A 36 -16.63 19.85 6.59
N MET A 37 -16.54 18.54 6.86
CA MET A 37 -17.19 17.52 6.05
C MET A 37 -18.70 17.70 5.99
N ALA A 38 -19.35 17.97 7.12
CA ALA A 38 -20.78 18.25 7.19
C ALA A 38 -21.15 19.51 6.39
N SER A 39 -20.35 20.57 6.50
CA SER A 39 -20.53 21.83 5.77
C SER A 39 -20.42 21.62 4.25
N LEU A 40 -19.41 20.85 3.81
CA LEU A 40 -19.22 20.49 2.40
C LEU A 40 -20.42 19.70 1.85
N LEU A 41 -20.91 18.70 2.58
CA LEU A 41 -22.07 17.92 2.15
C LEU A 41 -23.32 18.78 2.05
N ARG A 42 -23.57 19.65 3.04
CA ARG A 42 -24.70 20.60 3.01
C ARG A 42 -24.60 21.56 1.83
N TYR A 43 -23.41 22.12 1.57
CA TYR A 43 -23.16 22.96 0.40
C TYR A 43 -23.47 22.24 -0.92
N ARG A 44 -23.20 20.94 -0.98
CA ARG A 44 -23.51 20.07 -2.14
C ARG A 44 -24.93 19.49 -2.15
N ASN A 45 -25.81 19.90 -1.23
CA ASN A 45 -27.16 19.37 -1.04
C ASN A 45 -27.21 17.84 -0.81
N ILE A 46 -26.18 17.29 -0.15
CA ILE A 46 -26.09 15.88 0.22
C ILE A 46 -26.41 15.74 1.70
N ARG A 47 -27.28 14.80 2.06
CA ARG A 47 -27.59 14.50 3.45
C ARG A 47 -26.41 13.77 4.11
N LEU A 48 -26.19 14.02 5.40
CA LEU A 48 -25.14 13.35 6.18
C LEU A 48 -25.25 11.82 6.10
N PHE A 49 -26.47 11.29 6.15
CA PHE A 49 -26.74 9.85 6.04
C PHE A 49 -26.41 9.26 4.67
N ASP A 50 -26.35 10.07 3.61
CA ASP A 50 -25.95 9.66 2.27
C ASP A 50 -24.42 9.81 2.04
N TYR A 51 -23.63 10.09 3.09
CA TYR A 51 -22.17 10.19 3.00
C TYR A 51 -21.51 8.97 2.36
N ALA A 52 -21.91 7.76 2.79
CA ALA A 52 -21.29 6.52 2.28
C ALA A 52 -21.45 6.39 0.76
N LYS A 53 -22.64 6.73 0.24
CA LYS A 53 -22.93 6.74 -1.19
C LYS A 53 -22.14 7.80 -1.95
N TRP A 54 -21.89 8.95 -1.31
CA TRP A 54 -21.06 10.01 -1.89
C TRP A 54 -19.57 9.62 -1.94
N ALA A 55 -19.07 8.92 -0.91
CA ALA A 55 -17.66 8.54 -0.81
C ALA A 55 -17.31 7.31 -1.67
N GLU A 56 -18.26 6.41 -1.89
CA GLU A 56 -18.10 5.15 -2.62
C GLU A 56 -17.47 5.30 -4.02
N PRO A 57 -17.93 6.21 -4.90
CA PRO A 57 -17.30 6.39 -6.21
C PRO A 57 -15.82 6.76 -6.14
N SER A 58 -15.42 7.54 -5.13
CA SER A 58 -14.02 7.94 -4.93
C SER A 58 -13.17 6.77 -4.41
N ARG A 59 -13.71 5.97 -3.50
CA ARG A 59 -13.09 4.74 -3.01
C ARG A 59 -12.85 3.76 -4.16
N ASP A 60 -13.87 3.52 -4.97
CA ASP A 60 -13.79 2.54 -6.06
C ASP A 60 -12.81 2.99 -7.16
N LYS A 61 -12.75 4.30 -7.46
CA LYS A 61 -11.72 4.87 -8.34
C LYS A 61 -10.32 4.65 -7.79
N LEU A 62 -10.11 4.85 -6.50
CA LEU A 62 -8.80 4.65 -5.86
C LEU A 62 -8.36 3.19 -5.96
N HIS A 63 -9.27 2.25 -5.67
CA HIS A 63 -9.00 0.82 -5.80
C HIS A 63 -8.65 0.42 -7.25
N ARG A 64 -9.48 0.83 -8.22
CA ARG A 64 -9.23 0.53 -9.64
C ARG A 64 -7.89 1.09 -10.13
N ASN A 65 -7.53 2.30 -9.71
CA ASN A 65 -6.24 2.88 -10.08
C ASN A 65 -5.07 2.08 -9.48
N ALA A 66 -5.20 1.62 -8.24
CA ALA A 66 -4.18 0.79 -7.62
C ALA A 66 -4.04 -0.58 -8.31
N GLU A 67 -5.16 -1.21 -8.66
CA GLU A 67 -5.20 -2.45 -9.45
C GLU A 67 -4.55 -2.27 -10.83
N GLN A 68 -4.86 -1.17 -11.53
CA GLN A 68 -4.27 -0.87 -12.83
C GLN A 68 -2.76 -0.67 -12.74
N VAL A 69 -2.27 0.11 -11.77
CA VAL A 69 -0.83 0.31 -11.57
C VAL A 69 -0.10 -1.01 -11.29
N ALA A 70 -0.75 -1.90 -10.53
CA ALA A 70 -0.20 -3.22 -10.24
C ALA A 70 -0.17 -4.10 -11.49
N ALA A 71 -1.24 -4.11 -12.28
CA ALA A 71 -1.32 -4.83 -13.55
C ALA A 71 -0.29 -4.33 -14.57
N ASP A 72 -0.13 -3.02 -14.71
CA ASP A 72 0.87 -2.39 -15.60
C ASP A 72 2.31 -2.74 -15.19
N SER A 73 2.53 -3.08 -13.91
CA SER A 73 3.82 -3.48 -13.36
C SER A 73 3.97 -5.00 -13.17
N GLU A 74 3.04 -5.80 -13.73
CA GLU A 74 2.99 -7.27 -13.58
C GLU A 74 3.11 -7.74 -12.12
N SER A 75 2.57 -6.97 -11.18
CA SER A 75 2.68 -7.20 -9.75
C SER A 75 1.34 -7.54 -9.13
N GLU A 76 1.32 -8.48 -8.18
CA GLU A 76 0.11 -8.77 -7.40
C GLU A 76 -0.10 -7.71 -6.31
N ILE A 77 -1.35 -7.30 -6.13
CA ILE A 77 -1.75 -6.34 -5.09
C ILE A 77 -2.74 -7.00 -4.13
N GLU A 78 -2.53 -6.79 -2.83
CA GLU A 78 -3.43 -7.23 -1.77
C GLU A 78 -4.04 -6.02 -1.06
N LEU A 79 -5.38 -6.00 -0.95
CA LEU A 79 -6.09 -4.97 -0.20
C LEU A 79 -6.21 -5.37 1.28
N ILE A 80 -5.50 -4.64 2.15
CA ILE A 80 -5.55 -4.86 3.60
C ILE A 80 -6.72 -4.07 4.21
N GLN A 81 -7.78 -4.76 4.62
CA GLN A 81 -8.99 -4.12 5.17
C GLN A 81 -8.88 -3.72 6.65
N ARG A 82 -7.98 -4.34 7.43
CA ARG A 82 -7.85 -4.09 8.89
C ARG A 82 -6.44 -3.63 9.24
N SER A 83 -6.27 -2.31 9.34
CA SER A 83 -4.99 -1.68 9.68
C SER A 83 -4.46 -2.08 11.06
N ASN A 84 -5.35 -2.32 12.05
CA ASN A 84 -4.94 -2.59 13.43
C ASN A 84 -4.48 -4.03 13.69
N SER A 85 -4.80 -4.97 12.81
CA SER A 85 -4.38 -6.38 12.92
C SER A 85 -3.27 -6.76 11.95
N PHE A 86 -2.81 -5.81 11.12
CA PHE A 86 -1.82 -6.07 10.10
C PHE A 86 -0.45 -5.53 10.51
N ARG A 87 0.48 -6.44 10.84
CA ARG A 87 1.89 -6.10 11.01
C ARG A 87 2.65 -6.55 9.77
N LYS A 88 3.16 -5.58 9.03
CA LYS A 88 3.93 -5.80 7.80
C LYS A 88 5.07 -6.83 7.98
N GLU A 89 5.79 -6.77 9.09
CA GLU A 89 6.89 -7.71 9.37
C GLU A 89 6.39 -9.16 9.48
N GLU A 90 5.20 -9.38 10.03
CA GLU A 90 4.61 -10.73 10.14
C GLU A 90 4.20 -11.25 8.76
N SER A 91 3.61 -10.39 7.91
CA SER A 91 3.25 -10.75 6.54
C SER A 91 4.46 -11.05 5.67
N ILE A 92 5.51 -10.23 5.74
CA ILE A 92 6.77 -10.48 4.99
C ILE A 92 7.43 -11.78 5.47
N LYS A 93 7.43 -12.06 6.79
CA LYS A 93 7.94 -13.33 7.31
C LYS A 93 7.18 -14.52 6.74
N ALA A 94 5.85 -14.45 6.67
CA ALA A 94 5.04 -15.53 6.08
C ALA A 94 5.39 -15.76 4.59
N MET A 95 5.56 -14.69 3.80
CA MET A 95 5.95 -14.78 2.38
C MET A 95 7.39 -15.25 2.17
N ALA A 96 8.32 -14.87 3.05
CA ALA A 96 9.71 -15.28 2.97
C ALA A 96 9.94 -16.76 3.36
N VAL A 97 9.03 -17.35 4.14
CA VAL A 97 9.09 -18.76 4.58
C VAL A 97 8.50 -19.71 3.53
N SER A 98 7.59 -19.24 2.66
CA SER A 98 6.94 -20.08 1.64
C SER A 98 7.75 -20.27 0.35
N SER A 99 8.81 -19.48 0.12
CA SER A 99 9.78 -19.75 -0.96
C SER A 99 10.76 -20.82 -0.48
N PRO A 100 10.87 -22.00 -1.13
CA PRO A 100 11.82 -23.02 -0.74
C PRO A 100 13.23 -22.45 -0.88
N ARG A 101 13.85 -22.09 0.25
CA ARG A 101 15.30 -21.90 0.30
C ARG A 101 15.89 -23.28 0.07
N GLU A 102 16.37 -23.56 -1.14
CA GLU A 102 17.36 -24.61 -1.36
C GLU A 102 18.59 -24.30 -0.50
N MET A 103 18.56 -24.75 0.75
CA MET A 103 19.73 -24.82 1.60
C MET A 103 20.64 -25.90 1.03
N LYS A 104 21.52 -25.51 0.10
CA LYS A 104 22.73 -26.26 -0.21
C LYS A 104 23.60 -26.25 1.06
N LYS A 105 23.40 -27.25 1.91
CA LYS A 105 24.31 -27.58 3.01
C LYS A 105 25.68 -27.92 2.41
N ARG A 106 26.71 -27.20 2.82
CA ARG A 106 28.07 -27.71 2.94
C ARG A 106 28.42 -27.76 4.41
#